data_AF-A0A260R4S3-F1
#
_entry.id   AF-A0A260R4S3-F1
#
_cell.length_a   1.000
_cell.length_b   1.000
_cell.length_c   1.000
_cell.angle_alpha   90.00
_cell.angle_beta   90.00
_cell.angle_gamma   90.00
#
_symmetry.space_group_name_H-M   'P 1'
#
loop_
_entity.id
_entity.type
_entity.pdbx_description
1 polymer ?
#
loop_
_entity_poly.entity_id
_entity_poly.type
_entity_poly.pdbx_seq_one_letter_code
_entity_poly.pdbx_strand_id
1 'polypeptide(L)' 'MPAVVHPTISERVSIAVSTALRGAEGGVATARILPPGRGKIASILVSDSRKDVRIELDADGRESVVLP' A
#
# COMPACT_ATOMS: atom_id res chain seq x y z
N MET A 1 -17.75 3.80 14.61
CA MET A 1 -16.97 5.05 14.44
C MET A 1 -15.96 4.80 13.32
N PRO A 2 -15.89 5.61 12.26
CA PRO A 2 -14.84 5.45 11.27
C PRO A 2 -13.48 5.62 11.96
N ALA A 3 -12.54 4.72 11.70
CA ALA A 3 -11.19 4.84 12.24
C ALA A 3 -10.54 6.08 11.60
N VAL A 4 -10.14 7.05 12.41
CA VAL A 4 -9.40 8.22 11.95
C VAL A 4 -7.95 7.78 11.74
N VAL A 5 -7.56 7.65 10.47
CA VAL A 5 -6.17 7.38 10.09
C VAL A 5 -5.38 8.68 10.20
N HIS A 6 -4.17 8.61 10.76
CA HIS A 6 -3.28 9.76 10.86
C HIS A 6 -3.04 10.39 9.47
N PRO A 7 -3.15 11.72 9.28
CA PRO A 7 -3.10 12.36 7.95
C PRO A 7 -1.88 11.99 7.12
N THR A 8 -0.69 11.96 7.72
CA THR A 8 0.55 11.56 7.06
C THR A 8 0.54 10.11 6.57
N ILE A 9 -0.09 9.20 7.31
CA ILE A 9 -0.21 7.80 6.91
C ILE A 9 -1.19 7.67 5.74
N SER A 10 -2.31 8.39 5.80
CA SER A 10 -3.29 8.46 4.73
C SER A 10 -2.67 8.96 3.42
N GLU A 11 -1.91 10.06 3.48
CA GLU A 11 -1.23 10.64 2.32
C GLU A 11 -0.24 9.66 1.69
N ARG A 12 0.63 9.04 2.49
CA ARG A 12 1.63 8.10 1.98
C ARG A 12 1.00 6.86 1.36
N VAL A 13 -0.03 6.30 1.98
CA VAL A 13 -0.75 5.16 1.42
C VAL A 13 -1.46 5.55 0.12
N SER A 14 -2.06 6.74 0.06
CA SER A 14 -2.69 7.25 -1.16
C SER A 14 -1.68 7.40 -2.30
N ILE A 15 -0.47 7.94 -2.02
CA ILE A 15 0.61 8.07 -2.99
C ILE A 15 1.07 6.70 -3.48
N ALA A 16 1.34 5.76 -2.57
CA ALA A 16 1.81 4.42 -2.90
C ALA A 16 0.78 3.67 -3.76
N VAL A 17 -0.52 3.71 -3.38
CA VAL A 17 -1.61 3.10 -4.16
C VAL A 17 -1.73 3.75 -5.54
N SER A 18 -1.70 5.08 -5.63
CA SER A 18 -1.80 5.81 -6.89
C SER A 18 -0.64 5.48 -7.83
N THR A 19 0.57 5.36 -7.30
CA THR A 19 1.76 4.98 -8.07
C THR A 19 1.66 3.54 -8.57
N ALA A 20 1.23 2.62 -7.71
CA ALA A 20 1.08 1.23 -8.08
C ALA A 20 0.00 1.03 -9.17
N LEU A 21 -1.12 1.74 -9.07
CA LEU A 21 -2.19 1.73 -10.09
C LEU A 21 -1.76 2.35 -11.42
N ARG A 22 -0.93 3.40 -11.43
CA ARG A 22 -0.38 3.97 -12.67
C ARG A 22 0.48 2.99 -13.46
N GLY A 23 1.13 2.05 -12.77
CA GLY A 23 1.95 1.02 -13.40
C GLY A 23 1.19 -0.25 -13.80
N ALA A 24 -0.09 -0.38 -13.43
CA ALA A 24 -0.91 -1.53 -13.74
C ALA A 24 -1.71 -1.31 -15.04
N GLU A 25 -1.78 -2.31 -15.91
CA GLU A 25 -2.61 -2.25 -17.14
C GLU A 25 -4.12 -2.46 -16.84
N GLY A 26 -4.48 -2.69 -15.58
CA GLY A 26 -5.82 -2.92 -15.07
C GLY A 26 -5.77 -3.63 -13.71
N GLY A 27 -6.92 -3.88 -13.08
CA GLY A 27 -7.01 -4.73 -11.89
C GLY A 27 -7.47 -4.04 -10.60
N VAL A 28 -7.19 -4.66 -9.46
CA VAL A 28 -7.64 -4.22 -8.12
C VAL A 28 -6.43 -3.96 -7.24
N ALA A 29 -6.39 -2.79 -6.60
CA ALA A 29 -5.46 -2.49 -5.53
C ALA A 29 -6.16 -2.59 -4.18
N THR A 30 -5.64 -3.43 -3.30
CA THR A 30 -6.11 -3.57 -1.92
C THR A 30 -5.05 -3.07 -0.96
N ALA A 31 -5.35 -2.02 -0.20
CA ALA A 31 -4.46 -1.50 0.83
C ALA A 31 -4.93 -1.94 2.23
N ARG A 32 -4.03 -2.57 2.98
CA ARG A 32 -4.24 -2.92 4.40
C ARG A 32 -3.38 -2.03 5.27
N ILE A 33 -4.01 -1.15 6.02
CA ILE A 33 -3.35 -0.38 7.09
C ILE A 33 -3.07 -1.33 8.26
N LEU A 34 -1.82 -1.35 8.71
CA LEU A 34 -1.39 -2.21 9.80
C LEU A 34 -1.57 -1.51 11.16
N PRO A 35 -1.81 -2.27 12.24
CA PRO A 35 -1.87 -1.70 13.58
C PRO A 35 -0.58 -0.96 13.96
N PRO A 36 -0.66 0.05 14.84
CA PRO A 36 0.51 0.77 15.33
C PRO A 36 1.51 -0.14 16.04
N GLY A 37 2.77 0.30 16.15
CA GLY A 37 3.86 -0.45 16.78
C GLY A 37 4.58 -1.43 15.85
N ARG A 38 4.26 -1.41 14.55
CA ARG A 38 4.97 -2.18 13.51
C ARG A 38 5.91 -1.27 12.72
N GLY A 39 7.00 -1.82 12.20
CA GLY A 39 7.89 -1.09 11.28
C GLY A 39 7.20 -0.74 9.95
N LYS A 40 6.36 -1.67 9.46
CA LYS A 40 5.48 -1.46 8.31
C LYS A 40 4.15 -0.84 8.74
N ILE A 41 3.69 0.18 8.02
CA ILE A 41 2.42 0.88 8.25
C ILE A 41 1.30 0.42 7.31
N ALA A 42 1.65 -0.10 6.14
CA ALA A 42 0.69 -0.64 5.20
C ALA A 42 1.27 -1.77 4.35
N SER A 43 0.41 -2.66 3.90
CA SER A 43 0.69 -3.61 2.83
C SER A 43 -0.34 -3.39 1.72
N ILE A 44 0.14 -3.17 0.50
CA ILE A 44 -0.67 -2.91 -0.68
C ILE A 44 -0.48 -4.11 -1.61
N LEU A 45 -1.57 -4.78 -1.96
CA LEU A 45 -1.60 -5.82 -2.97
C LEU A 45 -2.19 -5.24 -4.24
N VAL A 46 -1.44 -5.29 -5.33
CA VAL A 46 -1.94 -5.00 -6.66
C VAL A 46 -2.01 -6.30 -7.44
N SER A 47 -3.22 -6.64 -7.87
CA SER A 47 -3.51 -7.84 -8.65
C SER A 47 -4.06 -7.43 -9.99
N ASP A 48 -3.37 -7.82 -11.07
CA ASP A 48 -3.81 -7.67 -12.45
C ASP A 48 -3.87 -9.01 -13.18
N SER A 49 -4.21 -9.00 -14.48
CA SER A 49 -4.33 -10.22 -15.29
C SER A 49 -3.00 -10.92 -15.58
N ARG A 50 -1.87 -10.30 -15.24
CA ARG A 50 -0.51 -10.80 -15.50
C ARG A 50 0.20 -11.26 -14.23
N LYS A 51 0.04 -10.55 -13.11
CA LYS A 51 0.76 -10.83 -11.87
C LYS A 51 0.14 -10.18 -10.64
N ASP A 52 0.48 -10.77 -9.49
CA ASP A 52 0.31 -10.16 -8.17
C ASP A 52 1.61 -9.51 -7.72
N VAL A 53 1.52 -8.26 -7.27
CA VAL A 53 2.63 -7.51 -6.68
C VAL A 53 2.23 -7.03 -5.30
N ARG A 54 3.05 -7.36 -4.29
CA ARG A 54 2.88 -6.84 -2.95
C ARG A 54 3.89 -5.74 -2.69
N ILE A 55 3.42 -4.61 -2.17
CA ILE A 55 4.23 -3.47 -1.76
C ILE A 55 4.04 -3.30 -0.25
N GLU A 56 5.15 -3.26 0.48
CA GLU A 56 5.16 -2.91 1.89
C GLU A 56 5.62 -1.47 2.08
N LEU A 57 4.91 -0.72 2.91
CA LEU A 57 5.21 0.67 3.19
C LEU A 57 5.69 0.81 4.64
N ASP A 58 6.88 1.37 4.83
CA ASP A 58 7.47 1.69 6.12
C ASP A 58 6.92 2.99 6.72
N ALA A 59 7.07 3.13 8.04
CA ALA A 59 6.71 4.35 8.76
C ALA A 59 7.53 5.59 8.36
N ASP A 60 8.66 5.43 7.66
CA ASP A 60 9.44 6.53 7.09
C ASP A 60 9.04 6.86 5.64
N GLY A 61 8.10 6.09 5.06
CA GLY A 61 7.64 6.26 3.69
C GLY A 61 8.42 5.44 2.66
N ARG A 62 9.38 4.61 3.07
CA ARG A 62 10.06 3.69 2.14
C ARG A 62 9.13 2.57 1.70
N GLU A 63 9.23 2.23 0.43
CA GLU A 63 8.49 1.15 -0.20
C GLU A 63 9.41 -0.05 -0.45
N SER A 64 8.89 -1.26 -0.29
CA SER A 64 9.59 -2.50 -0.63
C SER A 64 8.67 -3.39 -1.44
N VAL A 65 9.10 -3.82 -2.63
CA VAL A 65 8.36 -4.78 -3.44
C VAL A 65 8.68 -6.19 -2.95
N VAL A 66 7.65 -6.91 -2.53
CA VAL A 66 7.71 -8.31 -2.14
C VAL A 66 7.17 -9.12 -3.32
N LEU A 67 8.07 -9.74 -4.07
CA LEU A 67 7.71 -10.73 -5.07
C LEU A 67 7.34 -12.04 -4.34
N PRO A 68 6.35 -12.80 -4.85
CA PRO A 68 6.06 -14.14 -4.35
C PRO A 68 7.25 -15.10 -4.52
#